data_AF-A0A7S0ZTF7-F1
#
_entry.id   AF-A0A7S0ZTF7-F1
#
_cell.length_a   1.000
_cell.length_b   1.000
_cell.length_c   1.000
_cell.angle_alpha   90.00
_cell.angle_beta   90.00
_cell.angle_gamma   90.00
#
_symmetry.space_group_name_H-M   'P 1'
#
loop_
_entity.id
_entity.type
_entity.pdbx_description
1 polymer ?
#
loop_
_entity_poly.entity_id
_entity_poly.type
_entity_poly.pdbx_seq_one_letter_code
_entity_poly.pdbx_strand_id
1 'polypeptide(L)'
;SMLFELHISLALSCQFFNWRRSLPWLRRSLAFIWPLTLLLAVLQFLCVRHELHVTTHGTCTVSTTMPIYSFVLLLACFGSLVSYVLAAVRAFLHAPLSVRAKKWRMAMCYPLNFAITSGCLALTSICPSLWDNLMFRTWTSSTLALNGFVNSLTYFFQSRHASSPRFRTSDGVATDDD
;
A
#
# COMPACT_ATOMS: atom_id res chain seq x y z
N SER A 1 -3.37 7.66 -1.14
CA SER A 1 -2.32 6.63 -0.98
C SER A 1 -2.90 5.22 -0.97
N MET A 2 -3.94 4.92 -0.18
CA MET A 2 -4.50 3.56 0.01
C MET A 2 -4.81 2.79 -1.27
N LEU A 3 -5.46 3.43 -2.26
CA LEU A 3 -5.76 2.78 -3.54
C LEU A 3 -4.51 2.39 -4.33
N PHE A 4 -3.46 3.21 -4.26
CA PHE A 4 -2.16 2.88 -4.84
C PHE A 4 -1.50 1.72 -4.08
N GLU A 5 -1.60 1.69 -2.75
CA GLU A 5 -1.07 0.58 -1.95
C GLU A 5 -1.79 -0.74 -2.24
N LEU A 6 -3.11 -0.73 -2.36
CA LEU A 6 -3.90 -1.89 -2.81
C LEU A 6 -3.47 -2.34 -4.21
N HIS A 7 -3.26 -1.38 -5.12
CA HIS A 7 -2.81 -1.68 -6.47
C HIS A 7 -1.42 -2.33 -6.48
N ILE A 8 -0.49 -1.80 -5.70
CA ILE A 8 0.86 -2.35 -5.53
C ILE A 8 0.79 -3.75 -4.92
N SER A 9 -0.03 -3.97 -3.89
CA SER A 9 -0.19 -5.29 -3.28
C SER A 9 -0.74 -6.31 -4.27
N LEU A 10 -1.74 -5.94 -5.07
CA LEU A 10 -2.28 -6.80 -6.12
C LEU A 10 -1.25 -7.11 -7.20
N ALA A 11 -0.41 -6.13 -7.56
CA ALA A 11 0.66 -6.32 -8.54
C ALA A 11 1.68 -7.34 -8.05
N LEU A 12 2.09 -7.21 -6.79
CA LEU A 12 3.02 -8.14 -6.15
C LEU A 12 2.43 -9.55 -6.11
N SER A 13 1.18 -9.71 -5.66
CA SER A 13 0.52 -11.02 -5.67
C SER A 13 0.50 -11.60 -7.09
N CYS A 14 0.08 -10.84 -8.10
CA CYS A 14 0.10 -11.30 -9.49
C CYS A 14 1.49 -11.75 -9.95
N GLN A 15 2.55 -11.05 -9.55
CA GLN A 15 3.93 -11.46 -9.82
C GLN A 15 4.29 -12.78 -9.12
N PHE A 16 3.96 -12.94 -7.84
CA PHE A 16 4.24 -14.19 -7.09
C PHE A 16 3.48 -15.40 -7.64
N PHE A 17 2.27 -15.21 -8.17
CA PHE A 17 1.49 -16.26 -8.83
C PHE A 17 1.85 -16.46 -10.31
N ASN A 18 2.83 -15.72 -10.85
CA ASN A 18 3.20 -15.74 -12.27
C ASN A 18 2.00 -15.48 -13.22
N TRP A 19 1.02 -14.69 -12.80
CA TRP A 19 -0.15 -14.34 -13.62
C TRP A 19 0.19 -13.27 -14.64
N ARG A 20 1.03 -13.64 -15.62
CA ARG A 20 1.49 -12.74 -16.69
C ARG A 20 0.34 -12.11 -17.47
N ARG A 21 -0.79 -12.83 -17.62
CA ARG A 21 -2.00 -12.33 -18.30
C ARG A 21 -2.69 -11.19 -17.54
N SER A 22 -2.57 -11.13 -16.21
CA SER A 22 -3.23 -10.13 -15.38
C SER A 22 -2.45 -8.81 -15.28
N LEU A 23 -1.13 -8.85 -15.50
CA LEU A 23 -0.26 -7.67 -15.39
C LEU A 23 -0.62 -6.54 -16.39
N PRO A 24 -0.95 -6.80 -17.67
CA PRO A 24 -1.40 -5.75 -18.59
C PRO A 24 -2.69 -5.06 -18.14
N TRP A 25 -3.64 -5.82 -17.61
CA TRP A 25 -4.90 -5.28 -17.08
C TRP A 25 -4.65 -4.40 -15.87
N LEU A 26 -3.79 -4.85 -14.96
CA LEU A 26 -3.40 -4.08 -13.80
C LEU A 26 -2.66 -2.80 -14.21
N ARG A 27 -1.73 -2.87 -15.16
CA ARG A 27 -1.07 -1.67 -15.69
C ARG A 27 -2.08 -0.66 -16.26
N ARG A 28 -3.11 -1.12 -16.98
CA ARG A 28 -4.19 -0.25 -17.48
C ARG A 28 -5.03 0.33 -16.34
N SER A 29 -5.29 -0.45 -15.28
CA SER A 29 -6.08 0.03 -14.13
C SER A 29 -5.44 1.21 -13.42
N LEU A 30 -4.11 1.40 -13.51
CA LEU A 30 -3.41 2.54 -12.93
C LEU A 30 -3.89 3.88 -13.50
N ALA A 31 -4.27 3.92 -14.78
CA ALA A 31 -4.85 5.12 -15.40
C ALA A 31 -6.22 5.47 -14.79
N PHE A 32 -6.98 4.45 -14.34
CA PHE A 32 -8.29 4.62 -13.70
C PHE A 32 -8.20 5.00 -12.23
N ILE A 33 -7.06 4.81 -11.56
CA ILE A 33 -6.89 5.19 -10.15
C ILE A 33 -7.03 6.70 -10.00
N TRP A 34 -6.48 7.50 -10.91
CA TRP A 34 -6.57 8.96 -10.86
C TRP A 34 -8.00 9.50 -10.90
N PRO A 35 -8.84 9.20 -11.92
CA PRO A 35 -10.22 9.67 -11.93
C PRO A 35 -11.03 9.10 -10.76
N LEU A 36 -10.75 7.87 -10.31
CA LEU A 36 -11.40 7.30 -9.13
C LEU A 36 -11.04 8.08 -7.85
N THR A 37 -9.77 8.45 -7.68
CA THR A 37 -9.35 9.27 -6.53
C THR A 37 -9.98 10.66 -6.55
N LEU A 38 -10.10 11.27 -7.74
CA LEU A 38 -10.76 12.55 -7.90
C LEU A 38 -12.25 12.44 -7.58
N LEU A 39 -12.92 11.41 -8.11
CA LEU A 39 -14.34 11.14 -7.84
C LEU A 39 -14.59 10.95 -6.35
N LEU A 40 -13.77 10.14 -5.68
CA LEU A 40 -13.88 9.92 -4.23
C LEU A 40 -13.64 11.22 -3.44
N ALA A 41 -12.68 12.05 -3.85
CA ALA A 41 -12.45 13.35 -3.22
C ALA A 41 -13.64 14.30 -3.39
N VAL A 42 -14.24 14.35 -4.58
CA VAL A 42 -15.45 15.14 -4.85
C VAL A 42 -16.64 14.61 -4.05
N LEU A 43 -16.87 13.29 -4.06
CA LEU A 43 -17.93 12.66 -3.26
C LEU A 43 -17.74 12.95 -1.77
N GLN A 44 -16.51 12.87 -1.27
CA GLN A 44 -16.19 13.22 0.11
C GLN A 44 -16.57 14.67 0.40
N PHE A 45 -16.16 15.61 -0.44
CA PHE A 45 -16.45 17.03 -0.27
C PHE A 45 -17.95 17.33 -0.31
N LEU A 46 -18.71 16.65 -1.17
CA LEU A 46 -20.16 16.85 -1.33
C LEU A 46 -20.98 16.16 -0.22
N CYS A 47 -20.58 14.97 0.21
CA CYS A 47 -21.33 14.17 1.18
C CYS A 47 -20.99 14.52 2.64
N VAL A 48 -19.78 15.02 2.90
CA VAL A 48 -19.39 15.45 4.24
C VAL A 48 -19.80 16.90 4.43
N ARG A 49 -20.84 17.13 5.23
CA ARG A 49 -21.05 18.45 5.81
C ARG A 49 -19.86 18.75 6.73
N HIS A 50 -19.01 19.68 6.31
CA HIS A 50 -17.97 20.23 7.18
C HIS A 50 -18.63 21.07 8.27
N GLU A 51 -19.12 20.40 9.31
CA GLU A 51 -19.50 21.05 10.55
C GLU A 51 -18.21 21.40 11.29
N LEU A 52 -17.75 22.63 11.07
CA LEU A 52 -16.66 23.23 11.83
C LEU A 52 -17.23 23.57 13.21
N HIS A 53 -17.02 22.67 14.16
CA HIS A 53 -17.33 22.97 15.55
C HIS A 53 -16.19 23.77 16.14
N VAL A 54 -16.47 25.03 16.48
CA VAL A 54 -15.59 25.81 17.34
C VAL A 54 -15.87 25.36 18.77
N THR A 55 -14.94 24.58 19.32
CA THR A 55 -15.00 24.18 20.73
C THR A 55 -14.86 25.43 21.61
N THR A 56 -15.38 25.41 22.84
CA THR A 56 -15.26 26.50 23.82
C THR A 56 -13.82 26.96 24.10
N HIS A 57 -12.82 26.12 23.78
CA HIS A 57 -11.39 26.44 23.88
C HIS A 57 -10.78 27.04 22.60
N GLY A 58 -11.60 27.41 21.60
CA GLY A 58 -11.13 27.94 20.32
C GLY A 58 -10.49 26.89 19.39
N THR A 59 -10.53 25.61 19.77
CA THR A 59 -10.07 24.52 18.91
C THR A 59 -11.12 24.25 17.84
N CYS A 60 -10.71 24.32 16.58
CA CYS A 60 -11.55 23.92 15.46
C CYS A 60 -11.52 22.40 15.35
N THR A 61 -12.64 21.74 15.65
CA THR A 61 -12.78 20.29 15.50
C THR A 61 -13.63 19.99 14.28
N VAL A 62 -13.11 19.16 13.39
CA VAL A 62 -13.85 18.67 12.22
C VAL A 62 -14.51 17.37 12.63
N SER A 63 -15.82 17.25 12.43
CA SER A 63 -16.53 15.98 12.64
C SER A 63 -15.90 14.90 11.73
N THR A 64 -15.27 13.89 12.36
CA THR A 64 -14.49 12.84 11.68
C THR A 64 -15.31 11.62 11.28
N THR A 65 -16.63 11.63 11.48
CA THR A 65 -17.52 10.53 11.08
C THR A 65 -17.73 10.54 9.56
N MET A 66 -16.77 9.94 8.83
CA MET A 66 -16.80 9.81 7.38
C MET A 66 -16.99 8.34 6.97
N PRO A 67 -18.22 7.79 7.04
CA PRO A 67 -18.47 6.35 6.94
C PRO A 67 -18.03 5.75 5.61
N ILE A 68 -18.21 6.48 4.49
CA ILE A 68 -17.81 6.03 3.15
C ILE A 68 -16.29 5.90 3.07
N TYR A 69 -15.55 6.89 3.58
CA TYR A 69 -14.09 6.88 3.59
C TYR A 69 -13.55 5.74 4.46
N SER A 70 -14.08 5.58 5.67
CA SER A 70 -13.71 4.49 6.57
C SER A 70 -13.95 3.12 5.94
N PHE A 71 -15.10 2.94 5.27
CA PHE A 71 -15.41 1.69 4.58
C PHE A 71 -14.43 1.38 3.44
N VAL A 72 -14.17 2.36 2.55
CA VAL A 72 -13.22 2.18 1.43
C VAL A 72 -11.82 1.90 1.96
N LEU A 73 -11.40 2.58 3.03
CA LEU A 73 -10.09 2.39 3.65
C LEU A 73 -9.97 0.99 4.25
N LEU A 74 -10.97 0.52 4.99
CA LEU A 74 -10.98 -0.83 5.56
C LEU A 74 -10.99 -1.91 4.48
N LEU A 75 -11.75 -1.71 3.40
CA LEU A 75 -11.78 -2.65 2.27
C LEU A 75 -10.42 -2.71 1.56
N ALA A 76 -9.79 -1.56 1.32
CA ALA A 76 -8.45 -1.50 0.73
C ALA A 76 -7.40 -2.15 1.63
N CYS A 77 -7.48 -1.91 2.95
CA CYS A 77 -6.63 -2.52 3.96
C CYS A 77 -6.78 -4.05 4.00
N PHE A 78 -8.02 -4.54 4.00
CA PHE A 78 -8.29 -5.96 3.98
C PHE A 78 -7.77 -6.61 2.69
N GLY A 79 -8.06 -6.00 1.54
CA GLY A 79 -7.59 -6.49 0.24
C GLY A 79 -6.07 -6.52 0.13
N SER A 80 -5.37 -5.52 0.67
CA SER A 80 -3.90 -5.48 0.68
C SER A 80 -3.31 -6.55 1.60
N LEU A 81 -3.85 -6.72 2.82
CA LEU A 81 -3.44 -7.76 3.76
C LEU A 81 -3.60 -9.16 3.19
N VAL A 82 -4.75 -9.48 2.59
CA VAL A 82 -4.99 -10.78 1.95
C VAL A 82 -3.99 -11.00 0.82
N SER A 83 -3.79 -9.99 -0.03
CA SER A 83 -2.82 -10.05 -1.14
C SER A 83 -1.40 -10.33 -0.64
N TYR A 84 -0.99 -9.66 0.43
CA TYR A 84 0.31 -9.85 1.08
C TYR A 84 0.47 -11.23 1.72
N VAL A 85 -0.54 -11.72 2.44
CA VAL A 85 -0.52 -13.06 3.04
C VAL A 85 -0.40 -14.12 1.95
N LEU A 86 -1.18 -14.00 0.87
CA LEU A 86 -1.10 -14.94 -0.26
C LEU A 86 0.28 -14.91 -0.93
N ALA A 87 0.84 -13.72 -1.14
CA ALA A 87 2.19 -13.56 -1.69
C ALA A 87 3.26 -14.19 -0.77
N ALA A 88 3.15 -13.95 0.54
CA ALA A 88 4.05 -14.49 1.55
C ALA A 88 3.99 -16.01 1.63
N VAL A 89 2.79 -16.58 1.72
CA VAL A 89 2.57 -18.04 1.73
C VAL A 89 3.13 -18.67 0.46
N ARG A 90 2.86 -18.08 -0.71
CA ARG A 90 3.39 -18.58 -1.98
C ARG A 90 4.91 -18.52 -2.04
N ALA A 91 5.51 -17.41 -1.59
CA ALA A 91 6.96 -17.24 -1.52
C ALA A 91 7.59 -18.26 -0.57
N PHE A 92 6.95 -18.53 0.57
CA PHE A 92 7.41 -19.56 1.49
C PHE A 92 7.35 -20.93 0.83
N LEU A 93 6.19 -21.37 0.33
CA LEU A 93 6.01 -22.73 -0.18
C LEU A 93 6.85 -23.07 -1.42
N HIS A 94 7.09 -22.11 -2.32
CA HIS A 94 7.69 -22.41 -3.64
C HIS A 94 9.09 -21.84 -3.88
N ALA A 95 9.65 -21.02 -2.98
CA ALA A 95 11.00 -20.49 -3.19
C ALA A 95 12.10 -21.50 -2.78
N PRO A 96 13.17 -21.65 -3.60
CA PRO A 96 14.37 -22.39 -3.20
C PRO A 96 14.98 -21.80 -1.92
N LEU A 97 15.49 -22.66 -1.03
CA LEU A 97 16.03 -22.25 0.28
C LEU A 97 17.09 -21.13 0.18
N SER A 98 17.94 -21.18 -0.86
CA SER A 98 19.00 -20.19 -1.12
C SER A 98 18.49 -18.78 -1.41
N VAL A 99 17.25 -18.64 -1.91
CA VAL A 99 16.63 -17.34 -2.23
C VAL A 99 15.40 -17.02 -1.37
N ARG A 100 14.92 -17.98 -0.56
CA ARG A 100 13.72 -17.84 0.27
C ARG A 100 13.83 -16.66 1.23
N ALA A 101 14.94 -16.53 1.96
CA ALA A 101 15.15 -15.41 2.89
C ALA A 101 15.14 -14.04 2.18
N LYS A 102 15.78 -13.96 1.00
CA LYS A 102 15.85 -12.72 0.21
C LYS A 102 14.48 -12.34 -0.36
N LYS A 103 13.76 -13.30 -0.97
CA LYS A 103 12.41 -13.07 -1.50
C LYS A 103 11.41 -12.76 -0.40
N TRP A 104 11.53 -13.42 0.75
CA TRP A 104 10.71 -13.14 1.93
C TRP A 104 10.91 -11.72 2.43
N ARG A 105 12.17 -11.26 2.59
CA ARG A 105 12.45 -9.89 3.01
C ARG A 105 11.81 -8.86 2.07
N MET A 106 11.89 -9.09 0.75
CA MET A 106 11.23 -8.23 -0.24
C MET A 106 9.69 -8.28 -0.14
N ALA A 107 9.13 -9.47 0.02
CA ALA A 107 7.69 -9.66 0.19
C ALA A 107 7.17 -8.99 1.46
N MET A 108 7.99 -8.86 2.50
CA MET A 108 7.64 -8.26 3.79
C MET A 108 7.79 -6.73 3.83
N CYS A 109 8.60 -6.11 2.97
CA CYS A 109 8.79 -4.65 2.97
C CYS A 109 7.47 -3.89 2.75
N TYR A 110 6.64 -4.33 1.81
CA TYR A 110 5.37 -3.68 1.48
C TYR A 110 4.28 -3.85 2.55
N PRO A 111 4.03 -5.05 3.11
CA PRO A 111 3.13 -5.20 4.25
C PRO A 111 3.59 -4.37 5.46
N LEU A 112 4.89 -4.30 5.72
CA LEU A 112 5.41 -3.52 6.84
C LEU A 112 5.20 -2.02 6.62
N ASN A 113 5.48 -1.53 5.40
CA ASN A 113 5.19 -0.14 5.03
C ASN A 113 3.70 0.17 5.19
N PHE A 114 2.83 -0.71 4.68
CA PHE A 114 1.39 -0.59 4.83
C PHE A 114 0.96 -0.53 6.31
N ALA A 115 1.46 -1.44 7.14
CA ALA A 115 1.12 -1.48 8.57
C ALA A 115 1.52 -0.19 9.30
N ILE A 116 2.70 0.38 8.99
CA ILE A 116 3.21 1.59 9.63
C ILE A 116 2.45 2.84 9.17
N THR A 117 2.20 2.96 7.86
CA THR A 117 1.64 4.19 7.28
C THR A 117 0.12 4.20 7.30
N SER A 118 -0.49 3.07 6.97
CA SER A 118 -1.92 2.94 6.68
C SER A 118 -2.67 2.18 7.77
N GLY A 119 -1.99 1.27 8.47
CA GLY A 119 -2.57 0.50 9.58
C GLY A 119 -3.05 1.38 10.73
N CYS A 120 -2.25 2.36 11.16
CA CYS A 120 -2.66 3.30 12.22
C CYS A 120 -3.93 4.08 11.83
N LEU A 121 -4.05 4.51 10.57
CA LEU A 121 -5.24 5.20 10.07
C LEU A 121 -6.46 4.26 9.94
N ALA A 122 -6.24 2.98 9.65
CA ALA A 122 -7.32 1.99 9.70
C ALA A 122 -7.81 1.76 11.14
N LEU A 123 -6.90 1.74 12.11
CA LEU A 123 -7.24 1.59 13.52
C LEU A 123 -8.13 2.73 14.03
N THR A 124 -7.90 3.97 13.60
CA THR A 124 -8.75 5.11 14.01
C THR A 124 -10.16 5.00 13.47
N SER A 125 -10.35 4.29 12.35
CA SER A 125 -11.68 4.02 11.78
C SER A 125 -12.46 2.99 12.60
N ILE A 126 -11.76 2.07 13.28
CA ILE A 126 -12.36 1.02 14.14
C ILE A 126 -12.57 1.55 15.56
N CYS A 127 -11.59 2.28 16.09
CA CYS A 127 -11.58 2.81 17.44
C CYS A 127 -11.34 4.33 17.39
N PRO A 128 -12.40 5.14 17.21
CA PRO A 128 -12.28 6.59 17.07
C PRO A 128 -11.63 7.27 18.29
N SER A 129 -11.77 6.70 19.49
CA SER A 129 -11.17 7.23 20.72
C SER A 129 -9.64 7.25 20.71
N LEU A 130 -8.98 6.48 19.83
CA LEU A 130 -7.53 6.58 19.62
C LEU A 130 -7.12 7.96 19.08
N TRP A 131 -8.01 8.66 18.39
CA TRP A 131 -7.75 9.99 17.84
C TRP A 131 -7.66 11.09 18.92
N ASP A 132 -8.27 10.84 20.08
CA ASP A 132 -8.23 11.75 21.23
C ASP A 132 -6.86 11.72 21.92
N ASN A 133 -6.09 10.64 21.74
CA ASN A 133 -4.73 10.54 22.26
C ASN A 133 -3.76 11.36 21.37
N LEU A 134 -3.21 12.44 21.93
CA LEU A 134 -2.31 13.35 21.22
C LEU A 134 -1.08 12.63 20.63
N MET A 135 -0.47 11.70 21.37
CA MET A 135 0.69 10.96 20.88
C MET A 135 0.32 10.09 19.67
N PHE A 136 -0.80 9.36 19.77
CA PHE A 136 -1.27 8.51 18.69
C PHE A 136 -1.64 9.32 17.43
N ARG A 137 -2.32 10.45 17.61
CA ARG A 137 -2.66 11.37 16.51
C ARG A 137 -1.43 11.96 15.84
N THR A 138 -0.45 12.38 16.64
CA THR A 138 0.83 12.94 16.14
C THR A 138 1.61 11.89 15.37
N TRP A 139 1.70 10.68 15.91
CA TRP A 139 2.33 9.55 15.24
C TRP A 139 1.65 9.24 13.90
N THR A 140 0.33 9.06 13.90
CA THR A 140 -0.45 8.72 12.70
C THR A 140 -0.33 9.81 11.62
N SER A 141 -0.38 11.09 12.01
CA SER A 141 -0.21 12.20 11.07
C SER A 141 1.20 12.23 10.48
N SER A 142 2.22 11.95 11.30
CA SER A 142 3.62 11.92 10.88
C SER A 142 3.88 10.75 9.93
N THR A 143 3.39 9.54 10.23
CA THR A 143 3.55 8.38 9.35
C THR A 143 2.80 8.56 8.03
N LEU A 144 1.63 9.20 8.06
CA LEU A 144 0.88 9.54 6.84
C LEU A 144 1.64 10.54 5.97
N ALA A 145 2.23 11.58 6.56
CA ALA A 145 3.05 12.56 5.84
C ALA A 145 4.31 11.90 5.24
N LEU A 146 4.90 10.94 5.95
CA LEU A 146 6.08 10.18 5.51
C LEU A 146 5.76 9.06 4.52
N ASN A 147 4.49 8.77 4.24
CA ASN A 147 4.08 7.65 3.38
C ASN A 147 4.78 7.69 2.00
N GLY A 148 4.85 8.88 1.38
CA GLY A 148 5.57 9.05 0.10
C GLY A 148 7.07 8.74 0.18
N PHE A 149 7.71 9.10 1.29
CA PHE A 149 9.13 8.81 1.55
C PHE A 149 9.37 7.31 1.76
N VAL A 150 8.57 6.64 2.59
CA VAL A 150 8.72 5.19 2.84
C VAL A 150 8.46 4.37 1.58
N ASN A 151 7.48 4.77 0.76
CA ASN A 151 7.25 4.15 -0.54
C ASN A 151 8.49 4.32 -1.46
N SER A 152 9.05 5.52 -1.53
CA SER A 152 10.26 5.80 -2.34
C SER A 152 11.45 4.96 -1.88
N LEU A 153 11.65 4.84 -0.56
CA LEU A 153 12.70 3.99 0.01
C LEU A 153 12.49 2.51 -0.34
N THR A 154 11.25 2.04 -0.34
CA THR A 154 10.90 0.67 -0.74
C THR A 154 11.27 0.41 -2.20
N TYR A 155 10.98 1.35 -3.10
CA TYR A 155 11.40 1.27 -4.51
C TYR A 155 12.92 1.33 -4.67
N PHE A 156 13.61 2.17 -3.90
CA PHE A 156 15.08 2.22 -3.90
C PHE A 156 15.69 0.88 -3.50
N PHE A 157 15.19 0.26 -2.43
CA PHE A 157 15.65 -1.06 -2.04
C PHE A 157 15.34 -2.12 -3.09
N GLN A 158 14.23 -2.04 -3.83
CA GLN A 158 13.93 -3.02 -4.87
C GLN A 158 14.73 -2.84 -6.16
N SER A 159 14.87 -1.61 -6.63
CA SER A 159 15.62 -1.28 -7.85
C SER A 159 17.09 -1.72 -7.75
N ARG A 160 17.74 -1.48 -6.60
CA ARG A 160 19.14 -1.90 -6.36
C ARG A 160 19.36 -3.40 -6.53
N HIS A 161 18.33 -4.23 -6.34
CA HIS A 161 18.41 -5.67 -6.52
C HIS A 161 18.07 -6.11 -7.95
N ALA A 162 17.21 -5.37 -8.67
CA ALA A 162 16.92 -5.62 -10.08
C ALA A 162 18.11 -5.28 -10.99
N SER A 163 18.93 -4.30 -10.59
CA SER A 163 20.13 -3.88 -11.33
C SER A 163 21.35 -4.80 -11.15
N SER A 164 21.23 -5.92 -10.44
CA SER A 164 22.37 -6.84 -10.24
C SER A 164 22.71 -7.56 -11.56
N PRO A 165 23.93 -7.39 -12.12
CA PRO A 165 24.30 -7.95 -13.42
C PRO A 165 24.14 -9.47 -13.53
N ARG A 166 24.19 -10.18 -12.40
CA ARG A 166 24.04 -11.65 -12.32
C ARG A 166 22.66 -12.17 -12.73
N PHE A 167 21.65 -11.31 -12.81
CA PHE A 167 20.31 -11.71 -13.26
C PHE A 167 20.15 -11.63 -14.79
N ARG A 168 21.04 -10.90 -15.48
CA ARG A 168 21.01 -10.73 -16.94
C ARG A 168 21.67 -11.88 -17.71
N THR A 169 22.48 -12.70 -17.04
CA THR A 169 23.23 -13.80 -17.67
C THR A 169 22.53 -15.15 -17.58
N SER A 170 21.34 -15.24 -16.99
CA SER A 170 20.58 -16.50 -16.86
C SER A 170 19.48 -16.68 -17.91
N ASP A 171 19.13 -15.63 -18.65
CA ASP A 171 18.25 -15.72 -19.81
C ASP A 171 19.16 -15.90 -21.03
N GLY A 172 19.39 -17.16 -21.37
CA GLY A 172 20.35 -17.59 -22.38
C GLY A 172 20.26 -16.81 -23.69
N VAL A 173 21.35 -16.12 -24.00
CA VAL A 173 21.84 -16.04 -25.36
C VAL A 173 23.10 -16.87 -25.35
N ALA A 174 22.97 -18.14 -25.74
CA ALA A 174 24.08 -18.83 -26.36
C ALA A 174 24.33 -18.09 -27.67
N THR A 175 25.37 -17.25 -27.70
CA THR A 175 25.99 -16.86 -28.96
C THR A 175 26.72 -18.11 -29.44
N ASP A 176 26.06 -18.89 -30.28
CA ASP A 176 26.76 -19.76 -31.23
C ASP A 176 27.50 -18.82 -32.19
N ASP A 177 28.77 -18.58 -31.90
CA ASP A 177 29.71 -17.98 -32.83
C ASP A 177 30.46 -19.15 -33.51
N ASP A 178 29.98 -19.54 -34.69
CA ASP A 178 30.73 -20.26 -35.73
C ASP A 178 31.55 -19.26 -36.58
#